data_AF-A0A8I1RDK2-F1
#
_entry.id   AF-A0A8I1RDK2-F1
#
_cell.length_a   1.000
_cell.length_b   1.000
_cell.length_c   1.000
_cell.angle_alpha   90.00
_cell.angle_beta   90.00
_cell.angle_gamma   90.00
#
_symmetry.space_group_name_H-M   'P 1'
#
loop_
_entity.id
_entity.type
_entity.pdbx_description
1 polymer ?
#
loop_
_entity_poly.entity_id
_entity_poly.type
_entity_poly.pdbx_seq_one_letter_code
_entity_poly.pdbx_strand_id
1 'polypeptide(L)'
;MNRLDHLLWILAEECGEVAHRASKAARFGMCEVQPGQLTTNAERILGEWYHAIAAIEMLIDEGHLTLPSEPEVRAAIERKKLQVAQYFSYSALCGRVDGARWLQPATDTSETNDSAGAAP
;
A
#
# COMPACT_ATOMS: atom_id res chain seq x y z
N MET A 1 -30.02 5.31 -8.20
CA MET A 1 -28.73 4.61 -8.01
C MET A 1 -29.04 3.23 -7.47
N ASN A 2 -28.56 2.17 -8.11
CA ASN A 2 -28.73 0.82 -7.56
C ASN A 2 -27.67 0.56 -6.47
N ARG A 3 -27.73 -0.61 -5.81
CA ARG A 3 -26.84 -0.97 -4.71
C ARG A 3 -25.38 -1.04 -5.12
N LEU A 4 -25.09 -1.67 -6.26
CA LEU A 4 -23.75 -1.77 -6.84
C LEU A 4 -23.18 -0.38 -7.15
N ASP A 5 -23.94 0.47 -7.84
CA ASP A 5 -23.54 1.84 -8.16
C ASP A 5 -23.18 2.62 -6.89
N HIS A 6 -23.97 2.43 -5.82
CA HIS A 6 -23.72 3.10 -4.53
C HIS A 6 -22.40 2.63 -3.91
N LEU A 7 -22.14 1.33 -3.87
CA LEU A 7 -20.88 0.78 -3.32
C LEU A 7 -19.66 1.21 -4.14
N LEU A 8 -19.78 1.27 -5.46
CA LEU A 8 -18.71 1.78 -6.33
C LEU A 8 -18.45 3.27 -6.07
N TRP A 9 -19.49 4.05 -5.81
CA TRP A 9 -19.34 5.46 -5.42
C TRP A 9 -18.62 5.61 -4.08
N ILE A 10 -19.01 4.84 -3.07
CA ILE A 10 -18.34 4.83 -1.77
C ILE A 10 -16.87 4.44 -1.93
N LEU A 11 -16.58 3.35 -2.64
CA LEU A 11 -15.19 2.94 -2.89
C LEU A 11 -14.35 4.05 -3.56
N ALA A 12 -14.94 4.75 -4.53
CA ALA A 12 -14.28 5.86 -5.21
C ALA A 12 -14.02 7.05 -4.27
N GLU A 13 -14.99 7.39 -3.42
CA GLU A 13 -14.88 8.44 -2.41
C GLU A 13 -13.76 8.15 -1.42
N GLU A 14 -13.75 6.95 -0.82
CA GLU A 14 -12.73 6.54 0.16
C GLU A 14 -11.32 6.49 -0.46
N CYS A 15 -11.18 6.04 -1.71
CA CYS A 15 -9.92 6.13 -2.43
C CYS A 15 -9.45 7.59 -2.61
N GLY A 16 -10.39 8.49 -2.88
CA GLY A 16 -10.15 9.93 -2.96
C GLY A 16 -9.71 10.52 -1.62
N GLU A 17 -10.31 10.06 -0.52
CA GLU A 17 -9.95 10.46 0.84
C GLU A 17 -8.54 9.98 1.23
N VAL A 18 -8.20 8.71 0.95
CA VAL A 18 -6.83 8.18 1.13
C VAL A 18 -5.81 9.05 0.39
N ALA A 19 -6.07 9.36 -0.88
CA ALA A 19 -5.20 10.22 -1.68
C ALA A 19 -5.08 11.62 -1.07
N HIS A 20 -6.20 12.19 -0.61
CA HIS A 20 -6.21 13.48 0.06
C HIS A 20 -5.35 13.46 1.32
N ARG A 21 -5.53 12.48 2.22
CA ARG A 21 -4.74 12.36 3.46
C ARG A 21 -3.25 12.15 3.18
N ALA A 22 -2.90 11.31 2.22
CA ALA A 22 -1.52 11.10 1.81
C ALA A 22 -0.88 12.42 1.32
N SER A 23 -1.63 13.23 0.56
CA SER A 23 -1.13 14.54 0.11
C SER A 23 -0.91 15.53 1.27
N LYS A 24 -1.74 15.48 2.32
CA LYS A 24 -1.55 16.28 3.53
C LYS A 24 -0.31 15.83 4.29
N ALA A 25 -0.14 14.52 4.48
CA ALA A 25 1.04 13.96 5.12
C ALA A 25 2.34 14.31 4.38
N ALA A 26 2.33 14.26 3.03
CA ALA A 26 3.48 14.65 2.22
C ALA A 26 3.84 16.13 2.38
N ARG A 27 2.84 17.00 2.63
CA ARG A 27 3.04 18.45 2.78
C ARG A 27 3.40 18.89 4.19
N PHE A 28 2.82 18.25 5.20
CA PHE A 28 2.88 18.71 6.60
C PHE A 28 3.57 17.71 7.54
N GLY A 29 3.89 16.51 7.07
CA GLY A 29 4.50 15.43 7.84
C GLY A 29 3.49 14.45 8.41
N MET A 30 3.96 13.22 8.68
CA MET A 30 3.14 12.12 9.18
C MET A 30 2.55 12.37 10.57
N CYS A 31 3.30 13.08 11.43
CA CYS A 31 2.92 13.33 12.82
C CYS A 31 2.13 14.63 13.02
N GLU A 32 1.87 15.40 11.95
CA GLU A 32 1.09 16.63 12.06
C GLU A 32 -0.37 16.31 12.42
N VAL A 33 -0.93 17.15 13.30
CA VAL A 33 -2.33 17.13 13.72
C VAL A 33 -2.95 18.45 13.30
N GLN A 34 -3.90 18.38 12.37
CA GLN A 34 -4.60 19.56 11.85
C GLN A 34 -5.36 20.28 12.98
N PRO A 35 -5.38 21.63 13.02
CA PRO A 35 -6.19 22.36 13.99
C PRO A 35 -7.65 21.91 13.99
N GLY A 36 -8.16 21.59 15.19
CA GLY A 36 -9.52 21.07 15.38
C GLY A 36 -9.68 19.56 15.17
N GLN A 37 -8.59 18.83 14.90
CA GLN A 37 -8.57 17.36 14.85
C GLN A 37 -7.83 16.79 16.07
N LEU A 38 -8.07 15.50 16.33
CA LEU A 38 -7.43 14.76 17.43
C LEU A 38 -6.34 13.78 16.96
N THR A 39 -6.31 13.49 15.67
CA THR A 39 -5.47 12.44 15.09
C THR A 39 -4.41 12.99 14.15
N THR A 40 -3.31 12.27 14.06
CA THR A 40 -2.19 12.52 13.16
C THR A 40 -2.57 12.21 11.71
N ASN A 41 -1.83 12.77 10.76
CA ASN A 41 -1.98 12.40 9.35
C ASN A 41 -1.78 10.89 9.11
N ALA A 42 -0.88 10.24 9.85
CA ALA A 42 -0.68 8.78 9.78
C ALA A 42 -1.96 8.01 10.14
N GLU A 43 -2.58 8.35 11.27
CA GLU A 43 -3.82 7.72 11.73
C GLU A 43 -4.98 8.00 10.77
N ARG A 44 -5.05 9.20 10.21
CA ARG A 44 -6.09 9.55 9.22
C ARG A 44 -5.94 8.77 7.92
N ILE A 45 -4.72 8.57 7.41
CA ILE A 45 -4.49 7.70 6.24
C ILE A 45 -5.01 6.29 6.50
N LEU A 46 -4.70 5.73 7.68
CA LEU A 46 -5.18 4.40 8.05
C LEU A 46 -6.70 4.33 8.15
N GLY A 47 -7.33 5.37 8.73
CA GLY A 47 -8.79 5.50 8.79
C GLY A 47 -9.45 5.36 7.42
N GLU A 48 -9.07 6.20 6.46
CA GLU A 48 -9.69 6.15 5.11
C GLU A 48 -9.32 4.84 4.38
N TRP A 49 -8.14 4.27 4.66
CA TRP A 49 -7.74 2.98 4.09
C TRP A 49 -8.63 1.84 4.61
N TYR A 50 -8.99 1.83 5.90
CA TYR A 50 -9.92 0.86 6.45
C TYR A 50 -11.31 0.97 5.80
N HIS A 51 -11.81 2.19 5.56
CA HIS A 51 -13.09 2.39 4.88
C HIS A 51 -13.06 1.88 3.43
N ALA A 52 -11.97 2.16 2.70
CA ALA A 52 -11.80 1.65 1.34
C ALA A 52 -11.79 0.11 1.29
N ILE A 53 -11.12 -0.54 2.26
CA ILE A 53 -11.16 -2.01 2.39
C ILE A 53 -12.57 -2.51 2.68
N ALA A 54 -13.28 -1.89 3.62
CA ALA A 54 -14.64 -2.29 3.94
C ALA A 54 -15.56 -2.22 2.71
N ALA A 55 -15.42 -1.18 1.88
CA ALA A 55 -16.19 -1.08 0.62
C ALA A 55 -15.85 -2.21 -0.37
N ILE A 56 -14.57 -2.63 -0.46
CA ILE A 56 -14.15 -3.79 -1.26
C ILE A 56 -14.75 -5.08 -0.70
N GLU A 57 -14.69 -5.30 0.61
CA GLU A 57 -15.26 -6.48 1.26
C GLU A 57 -16.77 -6.59 1.00
N MET A 58 -17.51 -5.49 1.11
CA MET A 58 -18.94 -5.47 0.76
C MET A 58 -19.20 -5.85 -0.70
N LEU A 59 -18.37 -5.40 -1.64
CA LEU A 59 -18.47 -5.78 -3.04
C LEU A 59 -18.14 -7.26 -3.27
N ILE A 60 -17.24 -7.85 -2.48
CA ILE A 60 -16.91 -9.28 -2.53
C ILE A 60 -18.07 -10.10 -1.96
N ASP A 61 -18.60 -9.71 -0.81
CA ASP A 61 -19.72 -10.39 -0.14
C ASP A 61 -20.98 -10.39 -1.01
N GLU A 62 -21.22 -9.31 -1.77
CA GLU A 62 -22.32 -9.21 -2.73
C GLU A 62 -22.01 -9.91 -4.08
N GLY A 63 -20.83 -10.53 -4.23
CA GLY A 63 -20.43 -11.30 -5.42
C GLY A 63 -20.07 -10.46 -6.64
N HIS A 64 -19.82 -9.16 -6.46
CA HIS A 64 -19.42 -8.24 -7.52
C HIS A 64 -17.90 -8.25 -7.77
N LEU A 65 -17.12 -8.64 -6.76
CA LEU A 65 -15.68 -8.83 -6.85
C LEU A 65 -15.28 -10.22 -6.32
N THR A 66 -14.14 -10.71 -6.79
CA THR A 66 -13.55 -11.96 -6.29
C THR A 66 -12.22 -11.65 -5.63
N LEU A 67 -12.02 -12.13 -4.41
CA LEU A 67 -10.74 -12.02 -3.74
C LEU A 67 -9.71 -12.91 -4.47
N PRO A 68 -8.55 -12.37 -4.90
CA PRO A 68 -7.48 -13.21 -5.41
C PRO A 68 -6.91 -14.08 -4.30
N SER A 69 -6.20 -15.14 -4.66
CA SER A 69 -5.50 -15.95 -3.65
C SER A 69 -4.42 -15.12 -2.93
N GLU A 70 -4.13 -15.47 -1.67
CA GLU A 70 -3.08 -14.78 -0.90
C GLU A 70 -1.72 -14.73 -1.63
N PRO A 71 -1.25 -15.80 -2.31
CA PRO A 71 -0.02 -15.73 -3.11
C PRO A 71 -0.09 -14.72 -4.27
N GLU A 72 -1.24 -14.62 -4.96
CA GLU A 72 -1.43 -13.67 -6.05
C GLU A 72 -1.43 -12.22 -5.55
N VAL A 73 -2.17 -11.96 -4.47
CA VAL A 73 -2.13 -10.67 -3.76
C VAL A 73 -0.69 -10.38 -3.32
N ARG A 74 0.05 -11.41 -2.87
CA ARG A 74 1.41 -11.18 -2.42
C ARG A 74 2.36 -10.78 -3.54
N ALA A 75 2.35 -11.54 -4.62
CA ALA A 75 3.14 -11.26 -5.81
C ALA A 75 2.81 -9.89 -6.43
N ALA A 76 1.54 -9.48 -6.43
CA ALA A 76 1.14 -8.18 -6.98
C ALA A 76 1.73 -6.98 -6.20
N ILE A 77 1.70 -7.05 -4.86
CA ILE A 77 2.28 -5.99 -4.02
C ILE A 77 3.81 -5.96 -4.12
N GLU A 78 4.48 -7.11 -4.12
CA GLU A 78 5.95 -7.13 -4.27
C GLU A 78 6.38 -6.56 -5.62
N ARG A 79 5.67 -6.91 -6.70
CA ARG A 79 5.88 -6.28 -8.02
C ARG A 79 5.70 -4.77 -7.97
N LYS A 80 4.69 -4.27 -7.26
CA LYS A 80 4.47 -2.82 -7.13
C LYS A 80 5.58 -2.14 -6.32
N LYS A 81 6.04 -2.75 -5.22
CA LYS A 81 7.17 -2.24 -4.42
C LYS A 81 8.44 -2.14 -5.25
N LEU A 82 8.76 -3.18 -6.03
CA LEU A 82 9.91 -3.19 -6.95
C LEU A 82 9.79 -2.07 -7.98
N GLN A 83 8.61 -1.89 -8.58
CA GLN A 83 8.38 -0.82 -9.55
C GLN A 83 8.59 0.57 -8.92
N VAL A 84 8.09 0.80 -7.70
CA VAL A 84 8.29 2.07 -6.99
C VAL A 84 9.78 2.32 -6.72
N ALA A 85 10.52 1.30 -6.27
CA ALA A 85 11.96 1.42 -6.03
C ALA A 85 12.75 1.72 -7.33
N GLN A 86 12.37 1.09 -8.45
CA GLN A 86 12.95 1.37 -9.76
C GLN A 86 12.71 2.83 -10.19
N TYR A 87 11.47 3.32 -10.09
CA TYR A 87 11.17 4.71 -10.47
C TYR A 87 11.80 5.73 -9.54
N PHE A 88 11.94 5.43 -8.25
CA PHE A 88 12.68 6.30 -7.34
C PHE A 88 14.16 6.41 -7.75
N SER A 89 14.80 5.26 -8.03
CA SER A 89 16.20 5.21 -8.45
C SER A 89 16.41 5.99 -9.75
N TYR A 90 15.48 5.83 -10.71
CA TYR A 90 15.48 6.61 -11.94
C TYR A 90 15.27 8.11 -11.71
N SER A 91 14.33 8.49 -10.84
CA SER A 91 14.08 9.89 -10.46
C SER A 91 15.32 10.55 -9.84
N ALA A 92 16.09 9.79 -9.04
CA ALA A 92 17.34 10.24 -8.47
C ALA A 92 18.42 10.48 -9.54
N LEU A 93 18.54 9.57 -10.52
CA LEU A 93 19.43 9.76 -11.69
C LEU A 93 19.05 11.00 -12.50
N CYS A 94 17.76 11.32 -12.60
CA CYS A 94 17.27 12.54 -13.23
C CYS A 94 17.43 13.80 -12.37
N GLY A 95 17.97 13.69 -11.15
CA GLY A 95 18.18 14.81 -10.23
C GLY A 95 16.88 15.40 -9.65
N ARG A 96 15.79 14.64 -9.64
CA ARG A 96 14.46 15.10 -9.15
C ARG A 96 14.20 14.74 -7.69
N VAL A 97 14.94 13.77 -7.15
CA VAL A 97 14.91 13.39 -5.73
C VAL A 97 16.35 13.20 -5.25
N ASP A 98 16.62 13.52 -3.99
CA ASP A 98 17.93 13.30 -3.40
C ASP A 98 18.20 11.79 -3.30
N GLY A 99 19.33 11.32 -3.83
CA GLY A 99 19.70 9.90 -3.88
C GLY A 99 19.98 9.26 -2.50
N ALA A 100 19.73 9.97 -1.41
CA ALA A 100 20.01 9.51 -0.06
C ALA A 100 18.96 8.48 0.43
N ARG A 101 19.35 7.22 0.28
CA ARG A 101 18.93 6.02 1.04
C ARG A 101 17.46 5.62 0.94
N TRP A 102 17.12 4.98 -0.18
CA TRP A 102 16.16 3.86 -0.12
C TRP A 102 16.83 2.69 0.61
N LEU A 103 16.19 2.20 1.68
CA LEU A 103 16.47 0.87 2.19
C LEU A 103 15.92 -0.11 1.16
N GLN A 104 16.79 -0.87 0.49
CA GLN A 104 16.31 -1.98 -0.33
C GLN A 104 15.54 -2.96 0.56
N PRO A 105 14.41 -3.52 0.10
CA PRO A 105 13.77 -4.61 0.82
C PRO A 105 14.80 -5.73 1.00
N ALA A 106 14.92 -6.26 2.22
CA ALA A 106 15.84 -7.34 2.53
C ALA A 106 15.60 -8.47 1.52
N THR A 107 16.59 -8.74 0.68
CA THR A 107 16.62 -9.98 -0.09
C THR A 107 16.75 -11.08 0.94
N ASP A 108 15.71 -11.88 1.10
CA ASP A 108 15.75 -13.09 1.91
C ASP A 108 16.83 -14.01 1.32
N THR A 109 18.03 -13.95 1.88
CA THR A 109 19.08 -14.93 1.63
C THR A 109 18.78 -16.13 2.51
N SER A 110 17.73 -16.88 2.17
CA SER A 110 17.65 -18.28 2.57
C SER A 110 18.62 -19.06 1.69
N GLU A 111 19.91 -18.89 1.96
CA GLU A 111 20.93 -19.82 1.45
C GLU A 111 20.61 -21.21 1.98
N THR A 112 20.39 -22.10 1.03
CA THR A 112 20.32 -23.55 1.17
C THR A 112 21.42 -24.06 2.09
N ASN A 113 21.06 -24.55 3.27
CA ASN A 113 21.94 -25.42 4.04
C ASN A 113 21.55 -26.88 3.82
N ASP A 114 21.73 -27.35 2.57
CA ASP A 114 21.87 -28.78 2.29
C ASP A 114 23.33 -29.16 2.60
N SER A 115 23.61 -29.38 3.89
CA SER A 115 24.82 -30.08 4.31
C SER A 115 24.52 -31.58 4.42
N ALA A 116 24.98 -32.26 3.37
CA ALA A 116 25.15 -33.70 3.22
C ALA A 116 25.25 -34.50 4.53
N GLY A 117 24.26 -35.37 4.73
CA GLY A 117 24.45 -36.61 5.48
C GLY A 117 25.17 -37.65 4.61
N ALA A 118 26.40 -38.00 4.99
CA ALA A 118 27.10 -39.22 4.60
C ALA A 118 28.26 -39.39 5.61
N ALA A 119 28.14 -40.15 6.69
CA ALA A 119 28.16 -41.62 6.80
C ALA A 119 29.28 -41.96 7.82
N PRO A 120 29.42 -43.21 8.28
CA PRO A 120 28.44 -44.16 8.79
C PRO A 120 28.37 -44.20 10.34
#